data_AF-C9JEP1-F1
#
_entry.id   AF-C9JEP1-F1
#
_cell.length_a   1.000
_cell.length_b   1.000
_cell.length_c   1.000
_cell.angle_alpha   90.00
_cell.angle_beta   90.00
_cell.angle_gamma   90.00
#
_symmetry.space_group_name_H-M   'P 1'
#
loop_
_entity.id
_entity.type
_entity.pdbx_description
1 polymer ?
#
loop_
_entity_poly.entity_id
_entity_poly.type
_entity_poly.pdbx_seq_one_letter_code
_entity_poly.pdbx_strand_id
1 'polypeptide(L)' 'MASVWKRLQRVGKHASKFQFVASYQELMVECTKKWQPDKLVVVWTRRSRRKSSKAHSWQPGIKNPYRGVVVWPVPEN' A
#
# COMPACT_ATOMS: atom_id res chain seq x y z
N MET A 1 -30.86 2.54 -24.14
CA MET A 1 -31.43 1.99 -22.89
C MET A 1 -30.57 0.91 -22.21
N ALA A 2 -29.94 -0.03 -22.92
CA ALA A 2 -29.20 -1.15 -22.28
C ALA A 2 -27.86 -0.82 -21.58
N SER A 3 -27.19 0.29 -21.96
CA SER A 3 -25.84 0.63 -21.46
C SER A 3 -25.85 1.19 -20.03
N VAL A 4 -26.86 1.99 -19.69
CA VAL A 4 -27.03 2.58 -18.35
C VAL A 4 -27.32 1.49 -17.32
N TRP A 5 -28.22 0.55 -17.65
CA TRP A 5 -28.58 -0.58 -16.79
C TRP A 5 -27.40 -1.51 -16.50
N LYS A 6 -26.60 -1.85 -17.51
CA LYS A 6 -25.35 -2.64 -17.34
C LYS A 6 -24.31 -1.91 -16.50
N ARG A 7 -24.26 -0.58 -16.56
CA ARG A 7 -23.34 0.24 -15.75
C ARG A 7 -23.76 0.24 -14.28
N LEU A 8 -25.06 0.38 -14.00
CA LEU A 8 -25.63 0.28 -12.64
C LEU A 8 -25.44 -1.11 -12.02
N GLN A 9 -25.64 -2.19 -12.77
CA GLN A 9 -25.39 -3.57 -12.27
C GLN A 9 -23.94 -3.85 -11.86
N ARG A 10 -22.98 -3.04 -12.35
CA ARG A 10 -21.56 -3.17 -12.01
C ARG A 10 -21.14 -2.25 -10.85
N VAL A 11 -21.97 -1.29 -10.47
CA VAL A 11 -21.72 -0.47 -9.28
C VAL A 11 -21.75 -1.39 -8.05
N GLY A 12 -20.70 -1.34 -7.24
CA GLY A 12 -20.55 -2.20 -6.05
C GLY A 12 -20.04 -3.62 -6.32
N LYS A 13 -20.10 -4.13 -7.56
CA LYS A 13 -19.44 -5.40 -7.90
C LYS A 13 -17.96 -5.15 -8.14
N HIS A 14 -17.09 -5.67 -7.27
CA HIS A 14 -15.63 -5.68 -7.44
C HIS A 14 -15.18 -6.62 -8.57
N ALA A 15 -15.93 -6.69 -9.67
CA ALA A 15 -15.58 -7.47 -10.85
C ALA A 15 -14.25 -6.93 -11.42
N SER A 16 -13.24 -7.77 -11.38
CA SER A 16 -11.90 -7.48 -11.86
C SER A 16 -11.58 -8.56 -12.89
N LYS A 17 -11.25 -8.18 -14.13
CA LYS A 17 -10.81 -9.15 -15.14
C LYS A 17 -9.58 -9.94 -14.67
N PHE A 18 -8.77 -9.33 -13.80
CA PHE A 18 -7.56 -9.89 -13.22
C PHE A 18 -7.51 -9.56 -11.74
N GLN A 19 -7.08 -10.51 -10.93
CA GLN A 19 -6.75 -10.35 -9.52
C GLN A 19 -5.24 -10.41 -9.38
N PHE A 20 -4.66 -9.37 -8.78
CA PHE A 20 -3.24 -9.33 -8.46
C PHE A 20 -3.10 -9.42 -6.94
N VAL A 21 -2.20 -10.27 -6.49
CA VAL A 21 -1.76 -10.33 -5.09
C VAL A 21 -0.34 -9.77 -5.06
N ALA A 22 -0.11 -8.83 -4.16
CA ALA A 22 1.21 -8.23 -3.92
C ALA A 22 1.50 -8.29 -2.43
N SER A 23 2.67 -8.82 -2.08
CA SER A 23 3.22 -8.84 -0.74
C SER A 23 4.44 -7.92 -0.69
N TYR A 24 4.56 -7.17 0.40
CA TYR A 24 5.77 -6.39 0.71
C TYR A 24 6.57 -7.17 1.71
N GLN A 25 7.88 -7.12 1.59
CA GLN A 25 8.79 -7.71 2.57
C GLN A 25 9.43 -6.58 3.38
N GLU A 26 10.09 -5.64 2.70
CA GLU A 26 10.84 -4.57 3.34
C GLU A 26 10.69 -3.25 2.57
N LEU A 27 10.56 -2.15 3.32
CA LEU A 27 10.69 -0.78 2.83
C LEU A 27 11.73 -0.06 3.67
N MET A 28 12.68 0.55 2.97
CA MET A 28 13.74 1.33 3.59
C MET A 28 13.58 2.79 3.19
N VAL A 29 13.53 3.67 4.20
CA VAL A 29 13.36 5.10 3.99
C VAL A 29 14.50 5.84 4.66
N GLU A 30 15.20 6.63 3.85
CA GLU A 30 16.19 7.60 4.33
C GLU A 30 15.49 8.94 4.59
N CYS A 31 15.69 9.44 5.79
CA CYS A 31 15.07 10.64 6.33
C CYS A 31 16.13 11.72 6.52
N THR A 32 15.70 12.92 6.90
CA THR A 32 16.62 14.03 7.18
C THR A 32 16.48 14.44 8.64
N LYS A 33 17.46 15.16 9.20
CA LYS A 33 17.37 15.67 10.57
C LYS A 33 16.13 16.56 10.81
N LYS A 34 15.66 17.25 9.78
CA LYS A 34 14.49 18.13 9.85
C LYS A 34 13.16 17.38 9.73
N TRP A 35 13.16 16.17 9.19
CA TRP A 35 11.94 15.42 8.90
C TRP A 35 12.14 13.93 9.08
N GLN A 36 11.34 13.35 9.98
CA GLN A 36 11.27 11.92 10.26
C GLN A 36 9.79 11.51 10.32
N PRO A 37 9.38 10.44 9.62
CA PRO A 37 8.01 9.96 9.67
C PRO A 37 7.76 9.16 10.95
N ASP A 38 6.57 9.29 11.54
CA ASP A 38 6.12 8.41 12.63
C ASP A 38 5.66 7.05 12.06
N LYS A 39 4.85 7.08 11.01
CA LYS A 39 4.25 5.90 10.39
C LYS A 39 4.34 5.94 8.88
N LEU A 40 4.55 4.77 8.28
CA LEU A 40 4.58 4.57 6.84
C LEU A 40 3.44 3.65 6.40
N VAL A 41 2.91 3.94 5.21
CA VAL A 41 1.85 3.17 4.54
C VAL A 41 2.24 3.02 3.08
N VAL A 42 2.13 1.80 2.56
CA VAL A 42 2.29 1.51 1.13
C VAL A 42 0.91 1.59 0.48
N VAL A 43 0.80 2.38 -0.58
CA VAL A 43 -0.46 2.61 -1.29
C VAL A 43 -0.31 2.18 -2.73
N TRP A 44 -1.14 1.23 -3.16
CA TRP A 44 -1.28 0.86 -4.55
C TRP A 44 -2.40 1.62 -5.18
N THR A 45 -2.07 2.36 -6.24
CA THR A 45 -3.01 3.08 -7.07
C THR A 45 -3.04 2.47 -8.45
N ARG A 46 -4.23 2.16 -8.95
CA ARG A 46 -4.42 1.75 -10.34
C ARG A 46 -5.75 2.28 -10.85
N ARG A 47 -5.70 3.21 -11.81
CA ARG A 47 -6.87 3.94 -12.29
C ARG A 47 -7.60 4.58 -11.10
N SER A 48 -8.91 4.40 -10.97
CA SER A 48 -9.72 4.91 -9.86
C SER A 48 -9.69 4.07 -8.58
N ARG A 49 -8.86 3.02 -8.49
CA ARG A 49 -8.78 2.13 -7.32
C ARG A 49 -7.54 2.45 -6.49
N ARG A 50 -7.71 2.45 -5.17
CA ARG A 50 -6.65 2.62 -4.18
C ARG A 50 -6.72 1.49 -3.15
N LYS A 51 -5.59 0.87 -2.82
CA LYS A 51 -5.45 -0.10 -1.72
C LYS A 51 -4.24 0.30 -0.87
N SER A 52 -4.47 0.50 0.43
CA SER A 52 -3.43 0.88 1.39
C SER A 52 -3.11 -0.30 2.31
N SER A 53 -1.83 -0.46 2.65
CA SER A 53 -1.43 -1.32 3.77
C SER A 53 -1.84 -0.68 5.11
N LYS A 54 -1.68 -1.45 6.20
CA LYS A 54 -1.78 -0.88 7.55
C LYS A 54 -0.66 0.14 7.76
N ALA A 55 -0.86 1.09 8.67
CA ALA A 55 0.22 1.99 9.08
C ALA A 55 1.22 1.22 9.94
N HIS A 56 2.49 1.26 9.57
CA HIS A 56 3.58 0.66 10.34
C HIS A 56 4.47 1.75 10.91
N SER A 57 4.83 1.62 12.18
CA SER A 57 5.76 2.53 12.82
C SER A 57 7.12 2.48 12.14
N TRP A 58 7.63 3.65 11.78
CA TRP A 58 9.00 3.79 11.31
C TRP A 58 9.94 3.72 12.50
N GLN A 59 10.98 2.88 12.40
CA GLN A 59 11.98 2.73 13.45
C GLN A 59 13.36 3.07 12.89
N PRO A 60 14.12 3.97 13.53
CA PRO A 60 15.46 4.32 13.09
C PRO A 60 16.43 3.15 13.29
N GLY A 61 17.37 2.98 12.36
CA GLY A 61 18.40 1.97 12.45
C GLY A 61 19.50 2.32 13.46
N ILE A 62 20.09 1.29 14.09
CA ILE A 62 21.15 1.43 15.11
C ILE A 62 22.41 2.10 14.53
N LYS A 63 22.77 1.77 13.28
CA LYS A 63 23.98 2.33 12.61
C LYS A 63 23.74 3.72 12.01
N ASN A 64 22.52 3.99 11.55
CA ASN A 64 22.17 5.26 10.93
C ASN A 64 20.77 5.69 11.41
N PRO A 65 20.69 6.67 12.33
CA PRO A 65 19.42 7.15 12.88
C PRO A 65 18.47 7.74 11.83
N TYR A 66 18.98 8.09 10.65
CA TYR A 66 18.17 8.65 9.57
C TYR A 66 17.67 7.59 8.59
N ARG A 67 18.08 6.33 8.73
CA ARG A 67 17.64 5.24 7.88
C ARG A 67 16.77 4.33 8.71
N GLY A 68 15.47 4.32 8.43
CA GLY A 68 14.54 3.40 9.07
C GLY A 68 14.00 2.36 8.11
N VAL A 69 13.65 1.21 8.68
CA VAL A 69 13.18 0.04 7.94
C VAL A 69 11.80 -0.33 8.46
N VAL A 70 10.91 -0.66 7.53
CA VAL A 70 9.58 -1.21 7.83
C VAL A 70 9.45 -2.57 7.16
N VAL A 71 9.07 -3.57 7.95
CA VAL A 71 8.91 -4.95 7.50
C VAL A 71 7.43 -5.31 7.53
N TRP A 72 6.96 -5.95 6.45
CA TRP A 72 5.63 -6.58 6.41
C TRP A 72 5.82 -8.09 6.44
N PRO A 73 5.04 -8.83 7.26
CA PRO A 73 5.04 -10.29 7.19
C PRO A 73 4.52 -10.70 5.80
N VAL A 74 5.36 -11.40 5.05
CA VAL A 74 4.96 -11.98 3.76
C VAL A 74 3.99 -13.12 4.06
N PRO A 75 2.77 -13.11 3.49
CA PRO A 75 1.85 -14.23 3.66
C PRO A 75 2.43 -15.47 2.96
N GLU A 76 2.35 -16.62 3.63
CA GLU A 76 2.56 -17.92 2.99
C GLU A 76 1.40 -18.15 2.01
N ASN A 77 1.71 -18.31 0.72
CA ASN A 77 0.73 -18.54 -0.35
C ASN A 77 0.40 -20.02 -0.50
#